data_AF-K2NAN1-F1
#
_entry.id   AF-K2NAN1-F1
#
_cell.length_a   1.000
_cell.length_b   1.000
_cell.length_c   1.000
_cell.angle_alpha   90.00
_cell.angle_beta   90.00
_cell.angle_gamma   90.00
#
_symmetry.space_group_name_H-M   'P 1'
#
loop_
_entity.id
_entity.type
_entity.pdbx_description
1 polymer ?
#
loop_
_entity_poly.entity_id
_entity_poly.type
_entity_poly.pdbx_seq_one_letter_code
_entity_poly.pdbx_strand_id
1 'polypeptide(L)'
;CVCVCVPFCAYYVRVGLVGIHARFIFFFLTCYSLFSFLFCLSLSVSLSLSLSFGGLGERRERAVVVMSNFLQHPWSLLRPLLSFSLLSVIIFLLFISQWGPESSSSSSRVVVFHAGFQQIKQRNTEVWIGGPLGITNIETTLKVEWRDFDAVTIRQTRDSYLMCEKGKASWFVPRLFIDDIATSELWNVHILHDGTFALMSSGNQRYLSLGEDGNLWCNVKTINHATFWRQFMPEQSACLHARNMNDKDPTTVACWSILEAERISRRIILFGTIKPLERIEPKNASDMYDPVIITKRTLINWARLPGVQPVIFSDDSCSQRLIENINMEYAGRSGFSVIKTIHEFEMQPDYIQPTYRGLFQSVIKHYPLAKSIMYANMDILFTSSLVKTLEKVQQVYNNKKRMMRLHNKSYHGWFIVGRRINVNVPVHWSMEIENWDSEIEIQLKTLKGKIFSSDAEDYFAMNVDFFNWYKIPPFIVGGIVFDNWLTSQAVLLDITGKALTVDATKTLTAIHQNHGKNMYASLLKPKSNFNIQLLKKMVECRIVLQKTVHITHVMGVMGDV
;
A
#
# COMPACT_ATOMS: atom_id res chain seq x y z
N CYS A 1 -63.64 -20.45 -7.46
CA CYS A 1 -62.88 -19.68 -8.45
C CYS A 1 -61.68 -20.49 -8.89
N VAL A 2 -61.63 -20.91 -10.15
CA VAL A 2 -60.52 -21.66 -10.75
C VAL A 2 -59.41 -20.64 -11.06
N CYS A 3 -58.29 -20.69 -10.34
CA CYS A 3 -57.08 -19.97 -10.73
C CYS A 3 -56.36 -20.79 -11.79
N VAL A 4 -56.42 -20.34 -13.04
CA VAL A 4 -55.64 -20.87 -14.15
C VAL A 4 -54.23 -20.28 -14.06
N CYS A 5 -53.24 -21.08 -13.66
CA CYS A 5 -51.83 -20.75 -13.82
C CYS A 5 -51.38 -21.16 -15.23
N VAL A 6 -51.20 -20.18 -16.12
CA VAL A 6 -50.56 -20.36 -17.43
C VAL A 6 -49.03 -20.23 -17.25
N PRO A 7 -48.20 -21.15 -17.77
CA PRO A 7 -46.75 -20.96 -17.77
C PRO A 7 -46.36 -20.05 -18.95
N PHE A 8 -45.81 -18.87 -18.65
CA PHE A 8 -45.14 -18.05 -19.64
C PHE A 8 -43.79 -18.68 -19.99
N CYS A 9 -43.78 -19.53 -21.02
CA CYS A 9 -42.59 -19.89 -21.78
C CYS A 9 -42.60 -19.12 -23.10
N ALA A 10 -41.43 -18.58 -23.45
CA ALA A 10 -41.04 -17.96 -24.72
C ALA A 10 -41.56 -16.54 -25.02
N TYR A 11 -40.67 -15.55 -24.82
CA TYR A 11 -40.19 -14.64 -25.87
C TYR A 11 -39.10 -13.75 -25.26
N TYR A 12 -37.82 -13.97 -25.58
CA TYR A 12 -36.83 -12.90 -25.49
C TYR A 12 -35.77 -13.00 -26.60
N VAL A 13 -35.72 -11.89 -27.33
CA VAL A 13 -34.82 -11.52 -28.42
C VAL A 13 -33.37 -11.45 -27.91
N ARG A 14 -32.43 -11.87 -28.77
CA ARG A 14 -30.97 -11.74 -28.58
C ARG A 14 -30.58 -10.31 -28.20
N VAL A 15 -30.19 -10.11 -26.94
CA VAL A 15 -29.26 -9.04 -26.56
C VAL A 15 -28.22 -9.67 -25.63
N GLY A 16 -26.97 -9.68 -26.05
CA GLY A 16 -25.85 -10.23 -25.28
C GLY A 16 -25.59 -9.38 -24.04
N LEU A 17 -26.04 -9.85 -22.87
CA LEU A 17 -25.65 -9.33 -21.57
C LEU A 17 -24.95 -10.41 -20.76
N VAL A 18 -23.73 -10.08 -20.34
CA VAL A 18 -22.73 -10.97 -19.78
C VAL A 18 -23.11 -11.42 -18.36
N GLY A 19 -23.25 -12.74 -18.18
CA GLY A 19 -22.93 -13.56 -16.99
C GLY A 19 -23.62 -13.28 -15.64
N ILE A 20 -23.57 -12.04 -15.17
CA ILE A 20 -23.92 -11.68 -13.78
C ILE A 20 -25.38 -11.20 -13.68
N HIS A 21 -25.85 -10.42 -14.65
CA HIS A 21 -27.22 -9.88 -14.61
C HIS A 21 -28.32 -10.93 -14.89
N ALA A 22 -28.06 -11.89 -15.78
CA ALA A 22 -29.04 -12.95 -16.08
C ALA A 22 -29.32 -13.87 -14.87
N ARG A 23 -28.30 -14.14 -14.05
CA ARG A 23 -28.43 -14.97 -12.84
C ARG A 23 -29.14 -14.23 -11.71
N PHE A 24 -28.93 -12.92 -11.62
CA PHE A 24 -29.62 -12.05 -10.67
C PHE A 24 -31.13 -11.96 -10.96
N ILE A 25 -31.49 -11.85 -12.25
CA ILE A 25 -32.90 -11.85 -12.70
C ILE A 25 -33.58 -13.19 -12.42
N PHE A 26 -32.89 -14.31 -12.68
CA PHE A 26 -33.44 -15.63 -12.39
C PHE A 26 -33.74 -15.81 -10.89
N PHE A 27 -32.83 -15.43 -10.00
CA PHE A 27 -33.05 -15.49 -8.55
C PHE A 27 -34.24 -14.65 -8.08
N PHE A 28 -34.40 -13.43 -8.61
CA PHE A 28 -35.53 -12.56 -8.28
C PHE A 28 -36.87 -13.17 -8.70
N LEU A 29 -36.94 -13.79 -9.87
CA LEU A 29 -38.15 -14.46 -10.36
C LEU A 29 -38.52 -15.69 -9.50
N THR A 30 -37.53 -16.44 -9.02
CA THR A 30 -37.77 -17.60 -8.14
C THR A 30 -38.27 -17.16 -6.76
N CYS A 31 -37.67 -16.11 -6.18
CA CYS A 31 -38.11 -15.54 -4.90
C CYS A 31 -39.53 -14.94 -5.01
N TYR A 32 -39.85 -14.26 -6.11
CA TYR A 32 -41.18 -13.70 -6.35
C TYR A 32 -42.25 -14.79 -6.52
N SER A 33 -41.90 -15.89 -7.20
CA SER A 33 -42.79 -17.04 -7.37
C SER A 33 -43.06 -17.75 -6.04
N LEU A 34 -42.04 -17.91 -5.19
CA LEU A 34 -42.19 -18.52 -3.86
C LEU A 34 -43.05 -17.65 -2.93
N PHE A 35 -42.85 -16.32 -2.98
CA PHE A 35 -43.66 -15.37 -2.21
C PHE A 35 -45.13 -15.40 -2.65
N SER A 36 -45.38 -15.41 -3.95
CA SER A 36 -46.73 -15.50 -4.52
C SER A 36 -47.43 -16.80 -4.13
N PHE A 37 -46.70 -17.92 -4.12
CA PHE A 37 -47.23 -19.22 -3.68
C PHE A 37 -47.63 -19.22 -2.20
N LEU A 38 -46.77 -18.70 -1.32
CA LEU A 38 -47.05 -18.60 0.12
C LEU A 38 -48.22 -17.66 0.42
N PHE A 39 -48.35 -16.58 -0.35
CA PHE A 39 -49.49 -15.66 -0.25
C PHE A 39 -50.81 -16.32 -0.69
N CYS A 40 -50.80 -17.09 -1.79
CA CYS A 40 -51.96 -17.87 -2.20
C CYS A 40 -52.33 -18.95 -1.17
N LEU A 41 -51.35 -19.59 -0.54
CA LEU A 41 -51.59 -20.60 0.50
C LEU A 41 -52.27 -19.98 1.73
N SER A 42 -51.85 -18.79 2.17
CA SER A 42 -52.44 -18.10 3.33
C SER A 42 -53.88 -17.65 3.07
N LEU A 43 -54.16 -17.17 1.85
CA LEU A 43 -55.52 -16.86 1.39
C LEU A 43 -56.40 -18.10 1.32
N SER A 44 -55.86 -19.22 0.86
CA SER A 44 -56.59 -20.50 0.76
C SER A 44 -57.00 -21.03 2.14
N VAL A 45 -56.10 -20.95 3.12
CA VAL A 45 -56.37 -21.35 4.52
C VAL A 45 -57.41 -20.43 5.15
N SER A 46 -57.32 -19.12 4.90
CA SER A 46 -58.29 -18.13 5.39
C SER A 46 -59.69 -18.34 4.80
N LEU A 47 -59.77 -18.67 3.51
CA LEU A 47 -61.05 -18.95 2.82
C LEU A 47 -61.67 -20.27 3.29
N SER A 48 -60.85 -21.30 3.51
CA SER A 48 -61.30 -22.63 3.97
C SER A 48 -61.85 -22.58 5.41
N LEU A 49 -61.23 -21.77 6.27
CA LEU A 49 -61.74 -21.48 7.61
C LEU A 49 -63.05 -20.68 7.56
N SER A 50 -63.19 -19.74 6.62
CA SER A 50 -64.41 -18.94 6.47
C SER A 50 -65.61 -19.78 5.96
N LEU A 51 -65.37 -20.75 5.08
CA LEU A 51 -66.41 -21.61 4.52
C LEU A 51 -66.85 -22.75 5.46
N SER A 52 -65.99 -23.17 6.41
CA SER A 52 -66.32 -24.25 7.36
C SER A 52 -67.22 -23.81 8.52
N PHE A 53 -67.50 -22.51 8.69
CA PHE A 53 -68.43 -21.99 9.72
C PHE A 53 -69.82 -21.61 9.19
N GLY A 54 -70.11 -21.90 7.91
CA GLY A 54 -71.42 -21.71 7.29
C GLY A 54 -72.35 -22.89 7.50
N GLY A 55 -72.68 -23.22 8.75
CA GLY A 55 -73.69 -24.24 9.03
C GLY A 55 -73.42 -25.00 10.32
N LEU A 56 -73.84 -24.42 11.44
CA LEU A 56 -74.38 -25.07 12.64
C LEU A 56 -74.56 -23.98 13.70
N GLY A 57 -75.83 -23.68 14.00
CA GLY A 57 -76.22 -22.84 15.12
C GLY A 57 -75.79 -23.47 16.44
N GLU A 58 -75.61 -22.63 17.46
CA GLU A 58 -75.27 -23.01 18.84
C GLU A 58 -73.85 -23.56 19.06
N ARG A 59 -72.83 -22.74 18.82
CA ARG A 59 -71.57 -22.69 19.60
C ARG A 59 -70.78 -21.42 19.27
N ARG A 60 -71.42 -20.25 19.42
CA ARG A 60 -70.86 -18.96 19.00
C ARG A 60 -69.90 -18.31 20.01
N GLU A 61 -69.83 -18.77 21.26
CA GLU A 61 -69.05 -18.07 22.30
C GLU A 61 -67.61 -18.60 22.50
N ARG A 62 -67.27 -19.81 22.04
CA ARG A 62 -65.89 -20.32 22.16
C ARG A 62 -64.99 -20.05 20.95
N ALA A 63 -65.56 -19.82 19.76
CA ALA A 63 -64.77 -19.52 18.55
C ALA A 63 -64.29 -18.06 18.50
N VAL A 64 -65.03 -17.12 19.10
CA VAL A 64 -64.65 -15.69 19.15
C VAL A 64 -63.42 -15.46 20.04
N VAL A 65 -63.22 -16.29 21.08
CA VAL A 65 -62.05 -16.20 21.98
C VAL A 65 -60.76 -16.73 21.33
N VAL A 66 -60.86 -17.72 20.43
CA VAL A 66 -59.68 -18.23 19.72
C VAL A 66 -59.23 -17.26 18.61
N MET A 67 -60.18 -16.57 17.96
CA MET A 67 -59.85 -15.59 16.91
C MET A 67 -59.39 -14.23 17.45
N SER A 68 -59.82 -13.80 18.64
CA SER A 68 -59.30 -12.57 19.26
C SER A 68 -57.86 -12.72 19.74
N ASN A 69 -57.46 -13.91 20.22
CA ASN A 69 -56.06 -14.19 20.57
C ASN A 69 -55.13 -14.23 19.34
N PHE A 70 -55.66 -14.59 18.16
CA PHE A 70 -54.88 -14.62 16.92
C PHE A 70 -54.63 -13.21 16.35
N LEU A 71 -55.56 -12.27 16.58
CA LEU A 71 -55.44 -10.87 16.13
C LEU A 71 -54.72 -9.95 17.14
N GLN A 72 -54.60 -10.34 18.41
CA GLN A 72 -53.91 -9.53 19.44
C GLN A 72 -52.38 -9.68 19.46
N HIS A 73 -51.81 -10.64 18.74
CA HIS A 73 -50.36 -10.84 18.66
C HIS A 73 -49.84 -10.95 17.21
N PRO A 74 -49.90 -9.88 16.39
CA PRO A 74 -49.33 -9.88 15.04
C PRO A 74 -47.82 -10.22 15.03
N TRP A 75 -47.15 -10.04 16.17
CA TRP A 75 -45.74 -10.36 16.37
C TRP A 75 -45.41 -11.87 16.34
N SER A 76 -46.37 -12.76 16.61
CA SER A 76 -46.11 -14.21 16.63
C SER A 76 -45.93 -14.80 15.22
N LEU A 77 -46.53 -14.18 14.20
CA LEU A 77 -46.33 -14.51 12.79
C LEU A 77 -45.21 -13.69 12.14
N LEU A 78 -45.01 -12.44 12.61
CA LEU A 78 -43.94 -11.58 12.09
C LEU A 78 -42.54 -12.10 12.46
N ARG A 79 -42.36 -12.69 13.65
CA ARG A 79 -41.09 -13.25 14.10
C ARG A 79 -40.54 -14.34 13.17
N PRO A 80 -41.29 -15.42 12.84
CA PRO A 80 -40.77 -16.44 11.95
C PRO A 80 -40.51 -15.89 10.54
N LEU A 81 -41.33 -14.98 10.02
CA LEU A 81 -41.10 -14.34 8.71
C LEU A 81 -39.81 -13.50 8.69
N LEU A 82 -39.55 -12.72 9.75
CA LEU A 82 -38.30 -11.97 9.91
C LEU A 82 -37.10 -12.89 10.09
N SER A 83 -37.25 -13.99 10.84
CA SER A 83 -36.20 -15.00 11.00
C SER A 83 -35.88 -15.71 9.68
N PHE A 84 -36.87 -16.02 8.86
CA PHE A 84 -36.67 -16.60 7.53
C PHE A 84 -36.02 -15.61 6.56
N SER A 85 -36.43 -14.33 6.58
CA SER A 85 -35.80 -13.28 5.78
C SER A 85 -34.35 -13.02 6.20
N LEU A 86 -34.06 -13.05 7.50
CA LEU A 86 -32.70 -12.88 8.00
C LEU A 86 -31.84 -14.09 7.62
N LEU A 87 -32.38 -15.30 7.73
CA LEU A 87 -31.70 -16.52 7.33
C LEU A 87 -31.44 -16.56 5.82
N SER A 88 -32.37 -16.10 4.98
CA SER A 88 -32.15 -16.02 3.53
C SER A 88 -31.07 -15.00 3.16
N VAL A 89 -31.02 -13.86 3.87
CA VAL A 89 -29.95 -12.85 3.69
C VAL A 89 -28.60 -13.42 4.14
N ILE A 90 -28.54 -14.14 5.27
CA ILE A 90 -27.31 -14.78 5.76
C ILE A 90 -26.84 -15.85 4.77
N ILE A 91 -27.74 -16.71 4.28
CA ILE A 91 -27.41 -17.74 3.28
C ILE A 91 -26.92 -17.07 1.98
N PHE A 92 -27.55 -15.98 1.54
CA PHE A 92 -27.13 -15.22 0.37
C PHE A 92 -25.74 -14.58 0.54
N LEU A 93 -25.46 -13.99 1.71
CA LEU A 93 -24.13 -13.43 2.03
C LEU A 93 -23.06 -14.53 2.13
N LEU A 94 -23.40 -15.70 2.67
CA LEU A 94 -22.51 -16.86 2.68
C LEU A 94 -22.25 -17.38 1.26
N PHE A 95 -23.27 -17.41 0.40
CA PHE A 95 -23.13 -17.81 -1.00
C PHE A 95 -22.26 -16.82 -1.80
N ILE A 96 -22.42 -15.51 -1.57
CA ILE A 96 -21.54 -14.48 -2.15
C ILE A 96 -20.10 -14.66 -1.65
N SER A 97 -19.91 -14.95 -0.37
CA SER A 97 -18.57 -15.10 0.23
C SER A 97 -17.80 -16.32 -0.30
N GLN A 98 -18.51 -17.38 -0.72
CA GLN A 98 -17.91 -18.57 -1.32
C GLN A 98 -17.61 -18.41 -2.82
N TRP A 99 -18.16 -17.38 -3.46
CA TRP A 99 -17.98 -17.09 -4.89
C TRP A 99 -17.06 -15.89 -5.15
N GLY A 100 -16.12 -15.64 -4.22
CA GLY A 100 -14.93 -14.86 -4.55
C GLY A 100 -14.18 -15.54 -5.71
N PRO A 101 -13.63 -14.79 -6.68
CA PRO A 101 -12.93 -15.38 -7.81
C PRO A 101 -11.85 -16.32 -7.28
N GLU A 102 -11.85 -17.57 -7.76
CA GLU A 102 -10.80 -18.55 -7.49
C GLU A 102 -9.45 -17.87 -7.71
N SER A 103 -8.74 -17.60 -6.61
CA SER A 103 -7.42 -17.03 -6.64
C SER A 103 -6.46 -18.11 -7.12
N SER A 104 -6.35 -18.28 -8.43
CA SER A 104 -5.24 -19.02 -9.04
C SER A 104 -3.93 -18.38 -8.55
N SER A 105 -3.16 -19.16 -7.80
CA SER A 105 -1.98 -18.76 -7.05
C SER A 105 -0.76 -18.48 -7.93
N SER A 106 -0.89 -17.62 -8.94
CA SER A 106 0.26 -16.99 -9.60
C SER A 106 0.50 -15.64 -8.97
N SER A 107 1.66 -15.47 -8.34
CA SER A 107 2.20 -14.24 -7.76
C SER A 107 2.01 -13.02 -8.68
N SER A 108 0.88 -12.33 -8.59
CA SER A 108 0.67 -11.03 -9.22
C SER A 108 1.52 -10.00 -8.47
N ARG A 109 2.68 -9.67 -9.05
CA ARG A 109 3.42 -8.46 -8.67
C ARG A 109 2.52 -7.29 -8.99
N VAL A 110 2.19 -6.46 -8.01
CA VAL A 110 1.59 -5.15 -8.28
C VAL A 110 2.63 -4.35 -9.07
N VAL A 111 2.36 -4.15 -10.35
CA VAL A 111 3.24 -3.39 -11.22
C VAL A 111 2.74 -1.95 -11.25
N VAL A 112 3.62 -1.04 -10.86
CA VAL A 112 3.36 0.40 -10.86
C VAL A 112 3.98 0.96 -12.14
N PHE A 113 3.26 1.82 -12.84
CA PHE A 113 3.80 2.59 -13.96
C PHE A 113 4.50 3.84 -13.42
N HIS A 114 5.80 3.96 -13.66
CA HIS A 114 6.63 5.02 -13.10
C HIS A 114 6.76 6.20 -14.07
N ALA A 115 6.65 7.44 -13.56
CA ALA A 115 7.16 8.62 -14.27
C ALA A 115 8.69 8.70 -14.17
N GLY A 116 9.31 9.56 -14.99
CA GLY A 116 10.75 9.74 -15.07
C GLY A 116 11.33 9.22 -16.38
N PHE A 117 12.63 8.95 -16.39
CA PHE A 117 13.32 8.41 -17.57
C PHE A 117 13.21 6.88 -17.62
N GLN A 118 12.69 6.36 -18.72
CA GLN A 118 12.19 5.00 -18.86
C GLN A 118 12.51 4.47 -20.25
N GLN A 119 12.85 3.21 -20.36
CA GLN A 119 12.85 2.50 -21.64
C GLN A 119 11.55 1.71 -21.74
N ILE A 120 10.89 1.76 -22.89
CA ILE A 120 9.61 1.09 -23.09
C ILE A 120 9.78 0.03 -24.18
N LYS A 121 9.70 -1.25 -23.80
CA LYS A 121 9.88 -2.40 -24.69
C LYS A 121 8.56 -3.08 -24.98
N GLN A 122 8.38 -3.58 -26.20
CA GLN A 122 7.25 -4.43 -26.54
C GLN A 122 7.35 -5.77 -25.79
N ARG A 123 6.21 -6.33 -25.36
CA ARG A 123 6.15 -7.48 -24.46
C ARG A 123 6.83 -8.76 -24.98
N ASN A 124 6.73 -9.01 -26.28
CA ASN A 124 7.07 -10.27 -26.95
C ASN A 124 8.22 -10.14 -27.96
N THR A 125 8.81 -8.96 -28.14
CA THR A 125 9.85 -8.69 -29.13
C THR A 125 10.94 -7.76 -28.56
N GLU A 126 12.07 -7.63 -29.27
CA GLU A 126 13.18 -6.74 -28.91
C GLU A 126 12.96 -5.27 -29.33
N VAL A 127 11.69 -4.89 -29.46
CA VAL A 127 11.27 -3.64 -30.08
C VAL A 127 11.04 -2.58 -29.00
N TRP A 128 11.73 -1.45 -29.10
CA TRP A 128 11.68 -0.35 -28.12
C TRP A 128 11.01 0.89 -28.71
N ILE A 129 10.24 1.63 -27.90
CA ILE A 129 9.79 2.97 -28.24
C ILE A 129 10.98 3.94 -28.05
N GLY A 130 11.28 4.77 -29.05
CA GLY A 130 12.13 5.95 -28.86
C GLY A 130 13.24 6.26 -29.86
N GLY A 131 13.44 5.53 -30.96
CA GLY A 131 14.47 5.91 -31.92
C GLY A 131 14.09 7.03 -32.91
N PRO A 132 14.95 7.35 -33.89
CA PRO A 132 14.69 8.40 -34.90
C PRO A 132 13.46 8.11 -35.77
N LEU A 133 13.16 6.81 -35.94
CA LEU A 133 11.98 6.28 -36.59
C LEU A 133 11.00 5.71 -35.56
N GLY A 134 11.04 6.27 -34.33
CA GLY A 134 10.33 5.97 -33.06
C GLY A 134 10.14 4.55 -32.58
N ILE A 135 10.50 3.55 -33.37
CA ILE A 135 10.71 2.18 -32.93
C ILE A 135 12.10 1.73 -33.35
N THR A 136 12.86 1.14 -32.43
CA THR A 136 14.16 0.57 -32.76
C THR A 136 14.44 -0.70 -31.98
N ASN A 137 15.39 -1.49 -32.46
CA ASN A 137 16.01 -2.56 -31.66
C ASN A 137 17.09 -2.00 -30.72
N ILE A 138 17.19 -0.67 -30.59
CA ILE A 138 18.15 0.03 -29.74
C ILE A 138 17.38 0.57 -28.55
N GLU A 139 17.90 0.32 -27.37
CA GLU A 139 17.31 0.84 -26.15
C GLU A 139 17.36 2.37 -26.15
N THR A 140 16.19 3.02 -26.12
CA THR A 140 16.10 4.47 -26.02
C THR A 140 15.39 4.88 -24.75
N THR A 141 15.96 5.86 -24.07
CA THR A 141 15.41 6.43 -22.84
C THR A 141 14.42 7.54 -23.18
N LEU A 142 13.19 7.39 -22.71
CA LEU A 142 12.09 8.32 -22.85
C LEU A 142 11.78 8.95 -21.50
N LYS A 143 11.42 10.24 -21.47
CA LYS A 143 10.84 10.83 -20.27
C LYS A 143 9.32 10.64 -20.28
N VAL A 144 8.80 10.03 -19.24
CA VAL A 144 7.38 9.87 -18.96
C VAL A 144 6.99 10.87 -17.87
N GLU A 145 6.01 11.72 -18.15
CA GLU A 145 5.53 12.76 -17.22
C GLU A 145 4.03 12.61 -17.02
N TRP A 146 3.57 12.55 -15.77
CA TRP A 146 2.14 12.64 -15.44
C TRP A 146 1.69 14.08 -15.65
N ARG A 147 0.53 14.26 -16.29
CA ARG A 147 -0.11 15.58 -16.45
C ARG A 147 -1.42 15.68 -15.67
N ASP A 148 -2.17 14.58 -15.63
CA ASP A 148 -3.39 14.40 -14.82
C ASP A 148 -3.33 13.06 -14.05
N PHE A 149 -4.42 12.68 -13.35
CA PHE A 149 -4.47 11.46 -12.55
C PHE A 149 -4.33 10.15 -13.36
N ASP A 150 -4.68 10.17 -14.65
CA ASP A 150 -4.72 8.98 -15.51
C ASP A 150 -3.94 9.12 -16.83
N ALA A 151 -3.51 10.33 -17.18
CA ALA A 151 -2.82 10.62 -18.43
C ALA A 151 -1.33 10.94 -18.25
N VAL A 152 -0.52 10.40 -19.15
CA VAL A 152 0.92 10.67 -19.26
C VAL A 152 1.29 11.26 -20.62
N THR A 153 2.33 12.09 -20.64
CA THR A 153 3.07 12.43 -21.85
C THR A 153 4.36 11.62 -21.91
N ILE A 154 4.71 11.16 -23.11
CA ILE A 154 5.94 10.41 -23.38
C ILE A 154 6.78 11.25 -24.34
N ARG A 155 7.99 11.65 -23.94
CA ARG A 155 8.86 12.50 -24.74
C ARG A 155 10.28 11.95 -24.89
N GLN A 156 10.87 12.13 -26.05
CA GLN A 156 12.23 11.68 -26.37
C GLN A 156 13.27 12.78 -26.07
N THR A 157 12.95 14.02 -26.44
CA THR A 157 13.76 15.22 -26.17
C THR A 157 12.90 16.29 -25.50
N ARG A 158 13.47 17.46 -25.19
CA ARG A 158 12.78 18.55 -24.47
C ARG A 158 11.45 18.92 -25.11
N ASP A 159 11.42 18.94 -26.44
CA ASP A 159 10.33 19.50 -27.21
C ASP A 159 9.65 18.46 -28.11
N SER A 160 9.87 17.16 -27.88
CA SER A 160 9.49 16.12 -28.84
C SER A 160 8.66 15.02 -28.19
N TYR A 161 7.38 14.93 -28.55
CA TYR A 161 6.35 14.14 -27.86
C TYR A 161 5.74 13.04 -28.74
N LEU A 162 5.48 11.86 -28.15
CA LEU A 162 4.71 10.81 -28.81
C LEU A 162 3.26 11.29 -28.97
N MET A 163 2.81 11.40 -30.22
CA MET A 163 1.50 11.95 -30.55
C MET A 163 0.65 10.92 -31.28
N CYS A 164 -0.67 11.03 -31.13
CA CYS A 164 -1.64 10.29 -31.92
C CYS A 164 -2.47 11.25 -32.78
N GLU A 165 -2.27 11.22 -34.09
CA GLU A 165 -2.98 12.08 -35.03
C GLU A 165 -3.51 11.26 -36.22
N LYS A 166 -4.80 11.42 -36.52
CA LYS A 166 -5.47 10.73 -37.66
C LYS A 166 -5.26 9.21 -37.68
N GLY A 167 -5.17 8.59 -36.49
CA GLY A 167 -5.00 7.15 -36.33
C GLY A 167 -3.56 6.66 -36.50
N LYS A 168 -2.63 7.56 -36.85
CA LYS A 168 -1.20 7.28 -36.86
C LYS A 168 -0.57 7.81 -35.57
N ALA A 169 0.28 7.02 -34.93
CA ALA A 169 1.08 7.55 -33.84
C ALA A 169 2.30 8.23 -34.48
N SER A 170 2.27 9.57 -34.55
CA SER A 170 3.32 10.37 -35.13
C SER A 170 4.54 10.37 -34.22
N TRP A 171 5.70 10.16 -34.84
CA TRP A 171 6.99 10.17 -34.18
C TRP A 171 7.24 11.53 -33.54
N PHE A 172 7.70 11.51 -32.29
CA PHE A 172 8.18 12.63 -31.48
C PHE A 172 8.24 13.94 -32.28
N VAL A 173 7.15 14.71 -32.22
CA VAL A 173 6.98 15.93 -33.03
C VAL A 173 7.60 17.09 -32.26
N PRO A 174 8.60 17.80 -32.83
CA PRO A 174 9.18 18.98 -32.21
C PRO A 174 8.13 20.08 -32.05
N ARG A 175 8.05 20.67 -30.86
CA ARG A 175 7.23 21.85 -30.58
C ARG A 175 8.06 23.11 -30.57
N LEU A 176 7.45 24.18 -31.07
CA LEU A 176 7.96 25.54 -30.91
C LEU A 176 7.51 26.20 -29.58
N PHE A 177 6.45 25.70 -28.94
CA PHE A 177 5.89 26.25 -27.70
C PHE A 177 5.59 25.15 -26.66
N ILE A 178 6.10 25.34 -25.45
CA ILE A 178 6.17 24.32 -24.38
C ILE A 178 4.88 24.23 -23.55
N ASP A 179 4.04 25.28 -23.54
CA ASP A 179 3.04 25.44 -22.48
C ASP A 179 1.66 24.80 -22.77
N ASP A 180 1.36 24.42 -24.01
CA ASP A 180 0.03 23.92 -24.40
C ASP A 180 0.01 22.45 -24.83
N ILE A 181 -0.01 21.50 -23.90
CA ILE A 181 -0.05 20.06 -24.23
C ILE A 181 -1.35 19.74 -24.98
N ALA A 182 -1.20 19.15 -26.17
CA ALA A 182 -2.33 18.79 -27.00
C ALA A 182 -2.95 17.48 -26.49
N THR A 183 -4.25 17.31 -26.62
CA THR A 183 -4.91 16.04 -26.25
C THR A 183 -4.41 14.84 -27.05
N SER A 184 -3.79 15.08 -28.22
CA SER A 184 -3.10 14.08 -29.03
C SER A 184 -1.78 13.59 -28.41
N GLU A 185 -1.24 14.27 -27.41
CA GLU A 185 0.00 13.90 -26.68
C GLU A 185 -0.27 13.17 -25.37
N LEU A 186 -1.52 13.15 -24.92
CA LEU A 186 -1.93 12.55 -23.67
C LEU A 186 -2.29 11.08 -23.86
N TRP A 187 -1.67 10.21 -23.08
CA TRP A 187 -1.88 8.77 -23.12
C TRP A 187 -2.36 8.24 -21.78
N ASN A 188 -3.51 7.58 -21.76
CA ASN A 188 -4.01 6.85 -20.61
C ASN A 188 -3.31 5.49 -20.51
N VAL A 189 -2.81 5.15 -19.33
CA VAL A 189 -2.04 3.92 -19.10
C VAL A 189 -2.92 2.83 -18.51
N HIS A 190 -3.12 1.74 -19.25
CA HIS A 190 -3.88 0.58 -18.76
C HIS A 190 -2.92 -0.54 -18.37
N ILE A 191 -2.71 -0.72 -17.06
CA ILE A 191 -1.82 -1.75 -16.51
C ILE A 191 -2.54 -3.11 -16.46
N LEU A 192 -1.89 -4.15 -16.97
CA LEU A 192 -2.38 -5.52 -17.00
C LEU A 192 -1.82 -6.35 -15.84
N HIS A 193 -2.48 -7.46 -15.53
CA HIS A 193 -2.13 -8.33 -14.40
C HIS A 193 -0.72 -8.93 -14.47
N ASP A 194 -0.13 -9.04 -15.66
CA ASP A 194 1.21 -9.57 -15.87
C ASP A 194 2.31 -8.50 -15.78
N GLY A 195 1.93 -7.26 -15.48
CA GLY A 195 2.82 -6.12 -15.39
C GLY A 195 3.14 -5.43 -16.71
N THR A 196 2.54 -5.87 -17.81
CA THR A 196 2.57 -5.10 -19.05
C THR A 196 1.53 -3.98 -19.02
N PHE A 197 1.62 -3.03 -19.93
CA PHE A 197 0.63 -1.97 -20.06
C PHE A 197 0.28 -1.70 -21.53
N ALA A 198 -0.92 -1.16 -21.74
CA ALA A 198 -1.34 -0.60 -23.03
C ALA A 198 -1.48 0.92 -22.89
N LEU A 199 -1.18 1.65 -23.97
CA LEU A 199 -1.33 3.11 -24.03
C LEU A 199 -2.56 3.45 -24.88
N MET A 200 -3.49 4.22 -24.33
CA MET A 200 -4.68 4.69 -25.05
C MET A 200 -4.59 6.20 -25.23
N SER A 201 -4.66 6.67 -26.48
CA SER A 201 -4.65 8.11 -26.76
C SER A 201 -5.92 8.76 -26.20
N SER A 202 -5.74 9.83 -25.42
CA SER A 202 -6.83 10.56 -24.80
C SER A 202 -7.65 11.32 -25.84
N GLY A 203 -6.99 11.84 -26.88
CA GLY A 203 -7.63 12.62 -27.93
C GLY A 203 -8.58 11.83 -28.84
N ASN A 204 -8.31 10.54 -29.10
CA ASN A 204 -9.13 9.73 -30.00
C ASN A 204 -9.66 8.42 -29.41
N GLN A 205 -9.34 8.11 -28.16
CA GLN A 205 -9.78 6.90 -27.43
C GLN A 205 -9.41 5.61 -28.20
N ARG A 206 -8.21 5.58 -28.78
CA ARG A 206 -7.65 4.41 -29.46
C ARG A 206 -6.34 3.99 -28.82
N TYR A 207 -6.10 2.69 -28.81
CA TYR A 207 -4.88 2.10 -28.29
C TYR A 207 -3.74 2.17 -29.30
N LEU A 208 -2.54 2.33 -28.76
CA LEU A 208 -1.28 2.19 -29.46
C LEU A 208 -1.08 0.74 -29.91
N SER A 209 -0.76 0.55 -31.17
CA SER A 209 -0.47 -0.74 -31.79
C SER A 209 0.75 -0.65 -32.70
N LEU A 210 1.51 -1.74 -32.77
CA LEU A 210 2.63 -1.93 -33.67
C LEU A 210 2.13 -2.64 -34.95
N GLY A 211 2.27 -1.98 -36.10
CA GLY A 211 1.97 -2.58 -37.39
C GLY A 211 3.02 -3.62 -37.80
N GLU A 212 2.68 -4.48 -38.76
CA GLU A 212 3.61 -5.46 -39.34
C GLU A 212 4.80 -4.79 -40.05
N ASP A 213 4.59 -3.56 -40.52
CA ASP A 213 5.61 -2.68 -41.12
C ASP A 213 6.54 -2.04 -40.08
N GLY A 214 6.34 -2.33 -38.79
CA GLY A 214 7.11 -1.74 -37.70
C GLY A 214 6.73 -0.30 -37.39
N ASN A 215 5.63 0.24 -37.94
CA ASN A 215 5.15 1.58 -37.61
C ASN A 215 4.22 1.56 -36.39
N LEU A 216 4.23 2.64 -35.60
CA LEU A 216 3.24 2.83 -34.53
C LEU A 216 1.94 3.42 -35.10
N TRP A 217 0.84 2.82 -34.70
CA TRP A 217 -0.52 3.24 -35.01
C TRP A 217 -1.29 3.46 -33.73
N CYS A 218 -2.28 4.35 -33.76
CA CYS A 218 -3.20 4.57 -32.66
C CYS A 218 -4.64 4.48 -33.17
N ASN A 219 -4.96 3.32 -33.74
CA ASN A 219 -6.20 3.06 -34.47
C ASN A 219 -7.03 1.92 -33.85
N VAL A 220 -6.50 1.20 -32.88
CA VAL A 220 -7.16 0.05 -32.26
C VAL A 220 -8.22 0.50 -31.25
N LYS A 221 -9.45 -0.05 -31.32
CA LYS A 221 -10.54 0.31 -30.39
C LYS A 221 -10.56 -0.48 -29.09
N THR A 222 -9.98 -1.68 -29.08
CA THR A 222 -10.11 -2.61 -27.96
C THR A 222 -8.73 -3.02 -27.46
N ILE A 223 -8.59 -3.13 -26.14
CA ILE A 223 -7.31 -3.45 -25.51
C ILE A 223 -6.73 -4.80 -25.98
N ASN A 224 -7.57 -5.75 -26.38
CA ASN A 224 -7.16 -7.08 -26.86
C ASN A 224 -6.34 -7.04 -28.16
N HIS A 225 -6.48 -5.98 -28.95
CA HIS A 225 -5.69 -5.78 -30.17
C HIS A 225 -4.60 -4.72 -30.00
N ALA A 226 -4.45 -4.17 -28.78
CA ALA A 226 -3.40 -3.20 -28.48
C ALA A 226 -2.03 -3.90 -28.46
N THR A 227 -0.99 -3.12 -28.67
CA THR A 227 0.36 -3.59 -28.36
C THR A 227 0.63 -3.40 -26.88
N PHE A 228 1.14 -4.45 -26.24
CA PHE A 228 1.49 -4.44 -24.82
C PHE A 228 2.97 -4.14 -24.65
N TRP A 229 3.25 -3.29 -23.66
CA TRP A 229 4.56 -2.74 -23.38
C TRP A 229 5.02 -3.09 -21.97
N ARG A 230 6.32 -3.08 -21.75
CA ARG A 230 6.97 -3.22 -20.46
C ARG A 230 7.88 -2.02 -20.22
N GLN A 231 7.89 -1.57 -18.97
CA GLN A 231 8.73 -0.48 -18.54
C GLN A 231 10.01 -1.06 -17.96
N PHE A 232 11.14 -0.53 -18.42
CA PHE A 232 12.46 -0.80 -17.90
C PHE A 232 13.06 0.50 -17.41
N MET A 233 13.58 0.47 -16.18
CA MET A 233 14.45 1.55 -15.73
C MET A 233 15.74 1.44 -16.53
N PRO A 234 16.19 2.51 -17.21
CA PRO A 234 17.42 2.47 -17.98
C PRO A 234 18.56 1.98 -17.09
N GLU A 235 19.29 0.97 -17.55
CA GLU A 235 20.57 0.65 -16.94
C GLU A 235 21.50 1.86 -17.10
N GLN A 236 22.38 2.10 -16.12
CA GLN A 236 23.34 3.24 -16.17
C GLN A 236 24.14 3.30 -17.48
N SER A 237 24.26 2.18 -18.20
CA SER A 237 24.86 2.02 -19.53
C SER A 237 24.07 2.64 -20.68
N ALA A 238 22.75 2.73 -20.63
CA ALA A 238 21.95 3.31 -21.73
C ALA A 238 22.16 4.82 -21.86
N CYS A 239 22.41 5.51 -20.74
CA CYS A 239 22.83 6.91 -20.75
C CYS A 239 24.28 7.09 -21.26
N LEU A 240 25.09 6.04 -21.31
CA LEU A 240 26.50 6.07 -21.75
C LEU A 240 26.66 5.96 -23.28
N HIS A 241 25.67 5.49 -24.05
CA HIS A 241 25.80 5.42 -25.51
C HIS A 241 25.64 6.77 -26.23
N ALA A 242 25.16 7.80 -25.56
CA ALA A 242 25.16 9.18 -26.08
C ALA A 242 26.55 9.84 -26.04
N ARG A 243 27.55 9.21 -25.41
CA ARG A 243 28.92 9.74 -25.27
C ARG A 243 29.73 9.77 -26.58
N ASN A 244 29.28 9.05 -27.62
CA ASN A 244 29.91 9.04 -28.94
C ASN A 244 29.28 10.02 -29.94
N MET A 245 28.18 10.68 -29.57
CA MET A 245 27.71 11.85 -30.31
C MET A 245 28.33 13.07 -29.65
N ASN A 246 28.99 13.93 -30.44
CA ASN A 246 29.66 15.14 -29.97
C ASN A 246 28.93 15.80 -28.79
N ASP A 247 29.66 15.96 -27.69
CA ASP A 247 29.31 16.29 -26.29
C ASP A 247 28.53 17.60 -26.05
N LYS A 248 27.75 18.06 -27.04
CA LYS A 248 26.99 19.31 -27.04
C LYS A 248 25.49 19.12 -27.16
N ASP A 249 24.99 17.89 -27.25
CA ASP A 249 23.54 17.68 -27.29
C ASP A 249 22.90 18.04 -25.93
N PRO A 250 22.17 19.16 -25.82
CA PRO A 250 21.73 19.70 -24.52
C PRO A 250 20.80 18.76 -23.75
N THR A 251 20.12 17.86 -24.46
CA THR A 251 19.23 16.80 -23.94
C THR A 251 20.00 15.70 -23.25
N THR A 252 21.18 15.32 -23.74
CA THR A 252 22.04 14.31 -23.11
C THR A 252 22.64 14.83 -21.81
N VAL A 253 23.11 16.10 -21.81
CA VAL A 253 23.59 16.79 -20.60
C VAL A 253 22.46 16.99 -19.60
N ALA A 254 21.24 17.26 -20.05
CA ALA A 254 20.06 17.36 -19.19
C ALA A 254 19.64 16.01 -18.57
N CYS A 255 19.73 14.91 -19.32
CA CYS A 255 19.43 13.58 -18.79
C CYS A 255 20.41 13.18 -17.68
N TRP A 256 21.72 13.39 -17.89
CA TRP A 256 22.74 13.14 -16.87
C TRP A 256 22.66 14.12 -15.69
N SER A 257 22.38 15.41 -15.92
CA SER A 257 22.27 16.36 -14.81
C SER A 257 21.03 16.13 -13.96
N ILE A 258 19.91 15.69 -14.55
CA ILE A 258 18.70 15.32 -13.81
C ILE A 258 18.90 14.00 -13.07
N LEU A 259 19.44 12.95 -13.72
CA LEU A 259 19.68 11.67 -13.05
C LEU A 259 20.76 11.77 -11.98
N GLU A 260 21.81 12.56 -12.19
CA GLU A 260 22.86 12.80 -11.19
C GLU A 260 22.37 13.75 -10.09
N ALA A 261 21.55 14.76 -10.39
CA ALA A 261 20.87 15.55 -9.36
C ALA A 261 19.87 14.70 -8.55
N GLU A 262 19.14 13.78 -9.18
CA GLU A 262 18.25 12.83 -8.52
C GLU A 262 19.05 11.81 -7.70
N ARG A 263 20.22 11.36 -8.19
CA ARG A 263 21.11 10.44 -7.48
C ARG A 263 21.80 11.09 -6.29
N ILE A 264 22.28 12.33 -6.45
CA ILE A 264 22.86 13.17 -5.39
C ILE A 264 21.79 13.56 -4.37
N SER A 265 20.53 13.72 -4.78
CA SER A 265 19.42 14.08 -3.90
C SER A 265 18.67 12.89 -3.29
N ARG A 266 19.11 11.63 -3.48
CA ARG A 266 18.48 10.49 -2.80
C ARG A 266 18.65 10.61 -1.29
N ARG A 267 17.58 10.99 -0.62
CA ARG A 267 17.52 11.11 0.84
C ARG A 267 17.28 9.77 1.49
N ILE A 268 17.70 9.65 2.75
CA ILE A 268 17.21 8.62 3.66
C ILE A 268 15.81 9.07 4.09
N ILE A 269 14.79 8.26 3.86
CA ILE A 269 13.43 8.59 4.32
C ILE A 269 13.26 8.00 5.70
N LEU A 270 13.21 8.86 6.72
CA LEU A 270 12.94 8.46 8.10
C LEU A 270 11.47 8.75 8.39
N PHE A 271 10.71 7.72 8.76
CA PHE A 271 9.28 7.83 8.91
C PHE A 271 8.74 7.11 10.15
N GLY A 272 7.55 7.55 10.58
CA GLY A 272 6.87 7.00 11.75
C GLY A 272 5.42 7.48 11.82
N THR A 273 4.71 7.01 12.86
CA THR A 273 3.35 7.46 13.19
C THR A 273 3.34 8.18 14.52
N ILE A 274 2.64 9.32 14.59
CA ILE A 274 2.44 10.02 15.85
C ILE A 274 1.32 9.33 16.62
N LYS A 275 1.50 9.15 17.93
CA LYS A 275 0.39 8.78 18.82
C LYS A 275 -0.59 9.96 18.82
N PRO A 276 -1.87 9.79 18.49
CA PRO A 276 -2.81 10.90 18.32
C PRO A 276 -2.72 11.90 19.47
N LEU A 277 -2.54 13.18 19.13
CA LEU A 277 -2.42 14.24 20.11
C LEU A 277 -3.79 14.86 20.39
N GLU A 278 -4.11 15.04 21.66
CA GLU A 278 -5.35 15.73 22.07
C GLU A 278 -5.21 17.27 22.02
N ARG A 279 -3.97 17.76 21.90
CA ARG A 279 -3.62 19.18 22.02
C ARG A 279 -2.26 19.46 21.35
N ILE A 280 -2.02 20.71 21.02
CA ILE A 280 -0.76 21.18 20.41
C ILE A 280 0.25 21.74 21.41
N GLU A 281 -0.19 21.98 22.66
CA GLU A 281 0.63 22.48 23.77
C GLU A 281 0.67 21.45 24.90
N PRO A 282 1.77 21.34 25.66
CA PRO A 282 1.83 20.44 26.79
C PRO A 282 0.84 20.83 27.89
N LYS A 283 0.28 19.84 28.58
CA LYS A 283 -0.61 20.10 29.74
C LYS A 283 0.18 20.66 30.91
N ASN A 284 1.41 20.21 31.06
CA ASN A 284 2.36 20.71 32.02
C ASN A 284 3.71 20.85 31.31
N ALA A 285 4.17 22.09 31.12
CA ALA A 285 5.45 22.36 30.47
C ALA A 285 6.63 21.72 31.22
N SER A 286 6.50 21.40 32.51
CA SER A 286 7.52 20.72 33.32
C SER A 286 7.40 19.19 33.32
N ASP A 287 6.41 18.60 32.65
CA ASP A 287 6.28 17.14 32.55
C ASP A 287 7.09 16.63 31.36
N MET A 288 8.28 16.07 31.63
CA MET A 288 9.13 15.50 30.58
C MET A 288 8.50 14.32 29.83
N TYR A 289 7.41 13.75 30.36
CA TYR A 289 6.67 12.65 29.76
C TYR A 289 5.44 13.12 28.95
N ASP A 290 5.21 14.44 28.84
CA ASP A 290 4.09 14.96 28.06
C ASP A 290 4.25 14.55 26.57
N PRO A 291 3.23 13.93 25.95
CA PRO A 291 3.29 13.49 24.56
C PRO A 291 3.66 14.59 23.57
N VAL A 292 3.20 15.82 23.78
CA VAL A 292 3.50 16.96 22.90
C VAL A 292 5.00 17.29 22.96
N ILE A 293 5.60 17.26 24.15
CA ILE A 293 7.03 17.54 24.33
C ILE A 293 7.88 16.46 23.64
N ILE A 294 7.54 15.19 23.85
CA ILE A 294 8.23 14.05 23.23
C ILE A 294 8.13 14.15 21.71
N THR A 295 6.92 14.33 21.18
CA THR A 295 6.69 14.43 19.73
C THR A 295 7.40 15.64 19.13
N LYS A 296 7.31 16.84 19.73
CA LYS A 296 7.99 18.04 19.23
C LYS A 296 9.51 17.82 19.14
N ARG A 297 10.12 17.21 20.17
CA ARG A 297 11.56 16.87 20.15
C ARG A 297 11.90 15.89 19.04
N THR A 298 11.14 14.80 18.91
CA THR A 298 11.39 13.80 17.87
C THR A 298 11.34 14.42 16.47
N LEU A 299 10.31 15.25 16.21
CA LEU A 299 10.14 15.93 14.93
C LEU A 299 11.32 16.85 14.61
N ILE A 300 11.74 17.69 15.56
CA ILE A 300 12.89 18.59 15.40
C ILE A 300 14.18 17.77 15.21
N ASN A 301 14.38 16.71 15.99
CA ASN A 301 15.54 15.84 15.87
C ASN A 301 15.66 15.25 14.46
N TRP A 302 14.59 14.63 13.97
CA TRP A 302 14.60 13.97 12.66
C TRP A 302 14.80 14.98 11.52
N ALA A 303 14.25 16.19 11.66
CA ALA A 303 14.42 17.27 10.69
C ALA A 303 15.84 17.84 10.63
N ARG A 304 16.61 17.75 11.73
CA ARG A 304 18.01 18.21 11.78
C ARG A 304 19.04 17.17 11.34
N LEU A 305 18.63 15.93 11.06
CA LEU A 305 19.56 14.89 10.64
C LEU A 305 20.03 15.13 9.18
N PRO A 306 21.35 15.15 8.92
CA PRO A 306 21.88 15.49 7.60
C PRO A 306 21.50 14.42 6.56
N GLY A 307 20.98 14.84 5.42
CA GLY A 307 20.58 13.92 4.33
C GLY A 307 19.35 13.06 4.63
N VAL A 308 18.63 13.34 5.72
CA VAL A 308 17.38 12.68 6.09
C VAL A 308 16.18 13.54 5.70
N GLN A 309 15.16 12.91 5.14
CA GLN A 309 13.84 13.48 4.93
C GLN A 309 12.89 12.89 5.98
N PRO A 310 12.47 13.67 6.99
CA PRO A 310 11.43 13.22 7.92
C PRO A 310 10.06 13.16 7.23
N VAL A 311 9.34 12.06 7.44
CA VAL A 311 8.00 11.80 6.90
C VAL A 311 7.10 11.25 7.99
N ILE A 312 5.96 11.87 8.22
CA ILE A 312 5.04 11.51 9.30
C ILE A 312 3.71 11.06 8.74
N PHE A 313 3.25 9.91 9.24
CA PHE A 313 1.91 9.42 8.99
C PHE A 313 0.98 9.89 10.10
N SER A 314 0.00 10.71 9.73
CA SER A 314 -1.01 11.24 10.66
C SER A 314 -2.22 11.73 9.88
N ASP A 315 -3.40 11.35 10.35
CA ASP A 315 -4.70 11.87 9.93
C ASP A 315 -5.31 12.82 10.99
N ASP A 316 -4.66 13.00 12.13
CA ASP A 316 -5.14 13.84 13.22
C ASP A 316 -4.72 15.31 13.06
N SER A 317 -5.70 16.21 13.22
CA SER A 317 -5.52 17.65 12.98
C SER A 317 -4.55 18.32 13.97
N CYS A 318 -4.44 17.81 15.21
CA CYS A 318 -3.52 18.34 16.20
C CYS A 318 -2.06 18.08 15.82
N SER A 319 -1.72 16.85 15.42
CA SER A 319 -0.36 16.53 14.96
C SER A 319 -0.01 17.26 13.68
N GLN A 320 -0.94 17.41 12.73
CA GLN A 320 -0.73 18.19 11.51
C GLN A 320 -0.40 19.65 11.84
N ARG A 321 -1.19 20.29 12.70
CA ARG A 321 -0.94 21.67 13.13
C ARG A 321 0.39 21.82 13.88
N LEU A 322 0.77 20.84 14.71
CA LEU A 322 2.07 20.84 15.38
C LEU A 322 3.22 20.77 14.35
N ILE A 323 3.12 19.91 13.35
CA ILE A 323 4.11 19.79 12.26
C ILE A 323 4.18 21.07 11.44
N GLU A 324 3.05 21.69 11.10
CA GLU A 324 2.98 22.97 10.40
C GLU A 324 3.67 24.09 11.19
N ASN A 325 3.41 24.17 12.51
CA ASN A 325 4.05 25.16 13.38
C ASN A 325 5.58 24.99 13.40
N ILE A 326 6.08 23.76 13.52
CA ILE A 326 7.52 23.47 13.45
C ILE A 326 8.08 23.80 12.05
N ASN A 327 7.34 23.39 11.00
CA ASN A 327 7.38 23.91 9.63
C ASN A 327 7.80 25.38 9.52
N MET A 328 6.92 26.23 10.03
CA MET A 328 7.04 27.68 9.93
C MET A 328 8.17 28.22 10.81
N GLU A 329 8.31 27.70 12.03
CA GLU A 329 9.33 28.14 13.01
C GLU A 329 10.77 27.94 12.49
N TYR A 330 11.01 26.88 11.71
CA TYR A 330 12.34 26.53 11.21
C TYR A 330 12.52 26.78 9.70
N ALA A 331 11.56 27.44 9.05
CA ALA A 331 11.64 27.75 7.62
C ALA A 331 12.91 28.55 7.29
N GLY A 332 13.68 28.08 6.29
CA GLY A 332 14.91 28.74 5.83
C GLY A 332 16.14 28.52 6.73
N ARG A 333 16.02 27.83 7.87
CA ARG A 333 17.19 27.51 8.71
C ARG A 333 18.07 26.46 8.03
N SER A 334 19.37 26.74 7.98
CA SER A 334 20.35 25.80 7.43
C SER A 334 20.35 24.48 8.20
N GLY A 335 20.43 23.36 7.48
CA GLY A 335 20.45 22.02 8.07
C GLY A 335 19.10 21.51 8.58
N PHE A 336 18.00 22.23 8.38
CA PHE A 336 16.65 21.78 8.73
C PHE A 336 15.87 21.31 7.50
N SER A 337 15.40 20.06 7.53
CA SER A 337 14.54 19.49 6.49
C SER A 337 13.07 19.67 6.84
N VAL A 338 12.28 20.20 5.90
CA VAL A 338 10.82 20.28 6.03
C VAL A 338 10.24 18.90 6.28
N ILE A 339 9.49 18.73 7.37
CA ILE A 339 8.74 17.53 7.73
C ILE A 339 7.54 17.39 6.79
N LYS A 340 7.46 16.25 6.12
CA LYS A 340 6.37 15.91 5.20
C LYS A 340 5.33 15.06 5.91
N THR A 341 4.06 15.24 5.56
CA THR A 341 2.95 14.42 6.04
C THR A 341 2.42 13.54 4.93
N ILE A 342 2.04 12.31 5.27
CA ILE A 342 1.28 11.41 4.39
C ILE A 342 0.00 11.02 5.09
N HIS A 343 -1.12 11.20 4.40
CA HIS A 343 -2.47 10.91 4.91
C HIS A 343 -3.07 9.62 4.34
N GLU A 344 -2.49 9.12 3.24
CA GLU A 344 -2.96 7.90 2.58
C GLU A 344 -2.15 6.68 3.06
N PHE A 345 -2.74 5.85 3.90
CA PHE A 345 -2.12 4.61 4.37
C PHE A 345 -3.18 3.57 4.78
N GLU A 346 -2.80 2.29 4.74
CA GLU A 346 -3.72 1.20 5.08
C GLU A 346 -4.04 1.20 6.59
N MET A 347 -5.33 1.33 6.89
CA MET A 347 -5.89 1.16 8.23
C MET A 347 -6.47 -0.25 8.38
N GLN A 348 -6.24 -0.88 9.53
CA GLN A 348 -6.97 -2.08 9.90
C GLN A 348 -8.41 -1.67 10.24
N PRO A 349 -9.45 -2.26 9.60
CA PRO A 349 -10.82 -1.77 9.66
C PRO A 349 -11.49 -1.90 11.03
N ASP A 350 -11.23 -2.96 11.79
CA ASP A 350 -11.84 -3.23 13.09
C ASP A 350 -11.24 -2.38 14.22
N TYR A 351 -9.96 -1.99 14.08
CA TYR A 351 -9.21 -1.25 15.09
C TYR A 351 -9.02 0.23 14.74
N ILE A 352 -9.30 0.61 13.49
CA ILE A 352 -9.11 1.97 12.95
C ILE A 352 -7.69 2.45 13.29
N GLN A 353 -6.70 1.61 13.02
CA GLN A 353 -5.30 1.88 13.30
C GLN A 353 -4.42 1.51 12.11
N PRO A 354 -3.31 2.23 11.88
CA PRO A 354 -2.44 1.95 10.77
C PRO A 354 -1.84 0.55 10.87
N THR A 355 -1.61 -0.06 9.71
CA THR A 355 -0.83 -1.30 9.61
C THR A 355 0.60 -0.99 9.20
N TYR A 356 1.57 -1.76 9.69
CA TYR A 356 2.97 -1.58 9.28
C TYR A 356 3.13 -1.73 7.76
N ARG A 357 2.47 -2.75 7.16
CA ARG A 357 2.45 -2.91 5.70
C ARG A 357 1.99 -1.63 5.00
N GLY A 358 0.87 -1.06 5.42
CA GLY A 358 0.32 0.17 4.85
C GLY A 358 1.29 1.34 4.88
N LEU A 359 1.95 1.55 6.02
CA LEU A 359 2.94 2.60 6.18
C LEU A 359 4.09 2.42 5.18
N PHE A 360 4.71 1.24 5.15
CA PHE A 360 5.84 0.97 4.27
C PHE A 360 5.46 1.06 2.78
N GLN A 361 4.31 0.50 2.38
CA GLN A 361 3.82 0.61 1.01
C GLN A 361 3.62 2.08 0.61
N SER A 362 3.04 2.88 1.50
CA SER A 362 2.79 4.29 1.23
C SER A 362 4.10 5.08 1.12
N VAL A 363 5.08 4.86 2.00
CA VAL A 363 6.41 5.48 1.86
C VAL A 363 7.06 5.12 0.54
N ILE A 364 7.04 3.83 0.16
CA ILE A 364 7.66 3.36 -1.08
C ILE A 364 6.96 3.97 -2.31
N LYS A 365 5.63 4.11 -2.27
CA LYS A 365 4.85 4.78 -3.33
C LYS A 365 5.26 6.25 -3.49
N HIS A 366 5.43 6.98 -2.38
CA HIS A 366 5.78 8.40 -2.40
C HIS A 366 7.27 8.67 -2.66
N TYR A 367 8.14 7.73 -2.27
CA TYR A 367 9.60 7.86 -2.37
C TYR A 367 10.25 6.62 -3.01
N PRO A 368 9.88 6.26 -4.27
CA PRO A 368 10.39 5.05 -4.91
C PRO A 368 11.90 5.11 -5.19
N LEU A 369 12.48 6.32 -5.21
CA LEU A 369 13.90 6.57 -5.46
C LEU A 369 14.71 6.83 -4.19
N ALA A 370 14.13 6.60 -2.99
CA ALA A 370 14.82 6.78 -1.73
C ALA A 370 16.16 6.02 -1.68
N LYS A 371 17.18 6.61 -1.04
CA LYS A 371 18.47 5.94 -0.81
C LYS A 371 18.25 4.71 0.07
N SER A 372 17.47 4.91 1.12
CA SER A 372 16.94 3.89 2.02
C SER A 372 15.69 4.45 2.69
N ILE A 373 14.91 3.53 3.25
CA ILE A 373 13.76 3.87 4.09
C ILE A 373 14.03 3.37 5.51
N MET A 374 13.54 4.11 6.49
CA MET A 374 13.71 3.79 7.88
C MET A 374 12.43 4.09 8.65
N TYR A 375 11.83 3.05 9.24
CA TYR A 375 10.78 3.22 10.22
C TYR A 375 11.40 3.45 11.59
N ALA A 376 10.82 4.35 12.38
CA ALA A 376 11.11 4.46 13.81
C ALA A 376 9.86 4.87 14.61
N ASN A 377 9.78 4.43 15.87
CA ASN A 377 8.77 4.94 16.80
C ASN A 377 9.01 6.44 17.10
N MET A 378 7.93 7.21 17.27
CA MET A 378 7.97 8.68 17.42
C MET A 378 8.46 9.18 18.79
N ASP A 379 9.05 8.30 19.59
CA ASP A 379 9.75 8.57 20.85
C ASP A 379 11.25 8.27 20.76
N ILE A 380 11.78 7.94 19.56
CA ILE A 380 13.20 7.69 19.31
C ILE A 380 13.90 8.92 18.72
N LEU A 381 14.99 9.33 19.36
CA LEU A 381 15.92 10.33 18.86
C LEU A 381 17.18 9.66 18.30
N PHE A 382 17.78 10.28 17.28
CA PHE A 382 19.02 9.82 16.65
C PHE A 382 20.09 10.91 16.66
N THR A 383 21.35 10.48 16.57
CA THR A 383 22.51 11.35 16.31
C THR A 383 22.98 11.19 14.85
N SER A 384 23.98 11.96 14.41
CA SER A 384 24.60 11.83 13.08
C SER A 384 25.20 10.43 12.85
N SER A 385 25.40 9.65 13.91
CA SER A 385 25.78 8.23 13.86
C SER A 385 24.84 7.38 13.00
N LEU A 386 23.56 7.78 12.89
CA LEU A 386 22.57 7.16 12.02
C LEU A 386 23.04 7.13 10.56
N VAL A 387 23.34 8.31 10.02
CA VAL A 387 23.69 8.51 8.61
C VAL A 387 25.01 7.81 8.32
N LYS A 388 26.01 7.99 9.21
CA LYS A 388 27.31 7.33 9.12
C LYS A 388 27.18 5.80 9.08
N THR A 389 26.34 5.23 9.93
CA THR A 389 26.08 3.78 9.96
C THR A 389 25.42 3.31 8.66
N LEU A 390 24.35 3.99 8.21
CA LEU A 390 23.62 3.62 7.00
C LEU A 390 24.52 3.66 5.75
N GLU A 391 25.37 4.68 5.64
CA GLU A 391 26.32 4.81 4.54
C GLU A 391 27.35 3.70 4.54
N LYS A 392 27.88 3.33 5.71
CA LYS A 392 28.84 2.24 5.82
C LYS A 392 28.22 0.89 5.45
N VAL A 393 27.00 0.62 5.91
CA VAL A 393 26.26 -0.60 5.55
C VAL A 393 25.96 -0.63 4.05
N GLN A 394 25.52 0.49 3.46
CA GLN A 394 25.29 0.59 2.02
C GLN A 394 26.58 0.32 1.22
N GLN A 395 27.73 0.82 1.66
CA GLN A 395 29.03 0.55 1.04
C GLN A 395 29.35 -0.95 1.06
N VAL A 396 29.21 -1.60 2.23
CA VAL A 396 29.46 -3.04 2.39
C VAL A 396 28.49 -3.86 1.53
N TYR A 397 27.21 -3.49 1.51
CA TYR A 397 26.20 -4.13 0.68
C TYR A 397 26.54 -4.01 -0.81
N ASN A 398 26.94 -2.84 -1.30
CA ASN A 398 27.28 -2.65 -2.72
C ASN A 398 28.42 -3.57 -3.15
N ASN A 399 29.44 -3.73 -2.29
CA ASN A 399 30.55 -4.63 -2.53
C ASN A 399 30.08 -6.10 -2.58
N LYS A 400 29.27 -6.54 -1.59
CA LYS A 400 28.68 -7.89 -1.58
C LYS A 400 27.78 -8.14 -2.79
N LYS A 401 26.93 -7.18 -3.16
CA LYS A 401 26.03 -7.27 -4.32
C LYS A 401 26.81 -7.47 -5.61
N ARG A 402 27.92 -6.76 -5.81
CA ARG A 402 28.80 -6.94 -6.97
C ARG A 402 29.35 -8.38 -7.01
N MET A 403 29.82 -8.89 -5.89
CA MET A 403 30.31 -10.28 -5.79
C MET A 403 29.21 -11.31 -6.07
N MET A 404 27.99 -11.11 -5.56
CA MET A 404 26.87 -12.03 -5.78
C MET A 404 26.41 -12.04 -7.25
N ARG A 405 26.41 -10.87 -7.91
CA ARG A 405 26.15 -10.75 -9.36
C ARG A 405 27.15 -11.55 -10.20
N LEU A 406 28.44 -11.52 -9.86
CA LEU A 406 29.47 -12.32 -10.55
C LEU A 406 29.21 -13.83 -10.47
N HIS A 407 28.49 -14.28 -9.44
CA HIS A 407 28.11 -15.69 -9.26
C HIS A 407 26.67 -15.99 -9.69
N ASN A 408 26.01 -15.08 -10.40
CA ASN A 408 24.60 -15.18 -10.80
C ASN A 408 23.64 -15.50 -9.64
N LYS A 409 23.95 -15.00 -8.43
CA LYS A 409 23.11 -15.18 -7.23
C LYS A 409 22.29 -13.91 -6.98
N SER A 410 20.99 -14.09 -6.69
CA SER A 410 20.11 -13.00 -6.29
C SER A 410 20.46 -12.52 -4.88
N TYR A 411 20.43 -11.20 -4.67
CA TYR A 411 20.76 -10.56 -3.38
C TYR A 411 19.78 -9.42 -3.09
N HIS A 412 18.88 -9.66 -2.14
CA HIS A 412 17.64 -8.90 -1.92
C HIS A 412 17.88 -7.49 -1.39
N GLY A 413 18.94 -7.25 -0.60
CA GLY A 413 19.16 -5.95 0.02
C GLY A 413 19.93 -6.05 1.32
N TRP A 414 19.87 -4.97 2.10
CA TRP A 414 20.28 -4.92 3.48
C TRP A 414 19.16 -4.46 4.41
N PHE A 415 19.23 -4.91 5.66
CA PHE A 415 18.35 -4.55 6.77
C PHE A 415 19.20 -4.23 8.01
N ILE A 416 18.86 -3.16 8.71
CA ILE A 416 19.52 -2.69 9.92
C ILE A 416 18.48 -2.57 11.02
N VAL A 417 18.83 -3.09 12.17
CA VAL A 417 18.10 -2.97 13.43
C VAL A 417 19.11 -2.82 14.57
N GLY A 418 18.67 -2.50 15.77
CA GLY A 418 19.54 -2.48 16.94
C GLY A 418 18.78 -2.10 18.21
N ARG A 419 19.54 -2.01 19.29
CA ARG A 419 19.00 -1.72 20.63
C ARG A 419 19.02 -0.22 20.87
N ARG A 420 17.97 0.26 21.53
CA ARG A 420 17.87 1.63 22.02
C ARG A 420 18.50 1.82 23.38
N ILE A 421 18.75 3.08 23.73
CA ILE A 421 19.16 3.53 25.05
C ILE A 421 17.98 4.26 25.68
N ASN A 422 17.45 3.74 26.79
CA ASN A 422 16.35 4.39 27.52
C ASN A 422 16.89 5.54 28.35
N VAL A 423 16.30 6.73 28.20
CA VAL A 423 16.74 7.97 28.86
C VAL A 423 15.54 8.79 29.33
N ASN A 424 15.66 9.39 30.52
CA ASN A 424 14.76 10.44 30.98
C ASN A 424 15.28 11.79 30.45
N VAL A 425 14.73 12.24 29.33
CA VAL A 425 15.20 13.45 28.65
C VAL A 425 14.66 14.70 29.37
N PRO A 426 15.51 15.58 29.95
CA PRO A 426 15.05 16.74 30.71
C PRO A 426 14.14 17.66 29.92
N VAL A 427 13.20 18.35 30.58
CA VAL A 427 12.24 19.29 29.95
C VAL A 427 12.93 20.37 29.11
N HIS A 428 13.97 20.99 29.68
CA HIS A 428 14.72 22.10 29.08
C HIS A 428 15.75 21.64 28.04
N TRP A 429 15.74 20.36 27.68
CA TRP A 429 16.60 19.84 26.63
C TRP A 429 16.24 20.45 25.28
N SER A 430 17.24 21.00 24.58
CA SER A 430 17.07 21.78 23.36
C SER A 430 18.04 21.32 22.28
N MET A 431 17.55 21.28 21.05
CA MET A 431 18.34 21.02 19.85
C MET A 431 18.69 22.31 19.10
N GLU A 432 18.45 23.49 19.66
CA GLU A 432 18.69 24.78 18.99
C GLU A 432 20.17 25.09 18.75
N ILE A 433 21.06 24.57 19.60
CA ILE A 433 22.50 24.79 19.52
C ILE A 433 23.10 24.18 18.24
N GLU A 434 24.12 24.83 17.68
CA GLU A 434 24.77 24.38 16.43
C GLU A 434 25.35 22.97 16.55
N ASN A 435 25.98 22.67 17.69
CA ASN A 435 26.62 21.38 18.00
C ASN A 435 25.71 20.41 18.77
N TRP A 436 24.39 20.44 18.53
CA TRP A 436 23.40 19.62 19.24
C TRP A 436 23.76 18.12 19.25
N ASP A 437 24.36 17.63 18.17
CA ASP A 437 24.71 16.22 17.98
C ASP A 437 25.76 15.75 19.00
N SER A 438 26.87 16.49 19.10
CA SER A 438 27.93 16.22 20.08
C SER A 438 27.44 16.40 21.52
N GLU A 439 26.58 17.39 21.74
CA GLU A 439 26.00 17.65 23.06
C GLU A 439 25.10 16.49 23.51
N ILE A 440 24.32 15.89 22.61
CA ILE A 440 23.57 14.66 22.92
C ILE A 440 24.50 13.56 23.41
N GLU A 441 25.62 13.31 22.70
CA GLU A 441 26.53 12.24 23.09
C GLU A 441 27.17 12.48 24.46
N ILE A 442 27.48 13.74 24.80
CA ILE A 442 27.96 14.13 26.12
C ILE A 442 26.86 13.91 27.17
N GLN A 443 25.65 14.37 26.89
CA GLN A 443 24.52 14.25 27.81
C GLN A 443 24.09 12.80 28.02
N LEU A 444 24.17 11.94 27.01
CA LEU A 444 23.90 10.50 27.18
C LEU A 444 24.84 9.85 28.20
N LYS A 445 26.11 10.27 28.23
CA LYS A 445 27.07 9.80 29.22
C LYS A 445 26.71 10.29 30.62
N THR A 446 26.20 11.52 30.76
CA THR A 446 25.83 12.09 32.07
C THR A 446 24.48 11.57 32.58
N LEU A 447 23.51 11.33 31.69
CA LEU A 447 22.15 10.90 32.01
C LEU A 447 22.03 9.41 32.39
N LYS A 448 23.15 8.66 32.41
CA LYS A 448 23.21 7.22 32.77
C LYS A 448 22.20 6.37 31.99
N GLY A 449 22.07 6.63 30.69
CA GLY A 449 21.20 5.86 29.80
C GLY A 449 21.53 4.36 29.88
N LYS A 450 20.50 3.51 29.77
CA LYS A 450 20.67 2.05 29.78
C LYS A 450 20.25 1.46 28.44
N ILE A 451 21.13 0.65 27.86
CA ILE A 451 20.79 -0.15 26.68
C ILE A 451 19.63 -1.08 27.06
N PHE A 452 18.51 -0.97 26.34
CA PHE A 452 17.31 -1.78 26.58
C PHE A 452 17.43 -3.15 25.92
N SER A 453 16.50 -4.07 26.18
CA SER A 453 16.58 -5.46 25.70
C SER A 453 16.62 -5.58 24.17
N SER A 454 17.08 -6.74 23.67
CA SER A 454 17.24 -7.00 22.23
C SER A 454 15.94 -7.34 21.50
N ASP A 455 14.88 -7.64 22.24
CA ASP A 455 13.54 -8.01 21.77
C ASP A 455 12.56 -6.81 21.69
N ALA A 456 13.12 -5.61 21.81
CA ALA A 456 12.39 -4.35 21.90
C ALA A 456 12.93 -3.37 20.84
N GLU A 457 12.80 -3.77 19.58
CA GLU A 457 13.29 -3.02 18.43
C GLU A 457 12.32 -1.90 18.04
N ASP A 458 12.76 -0.64 18.12
CA ASP A 458 11.90 0.51 17.81
C ASP A 458 12.20 1.15 16.44
N TYR A 459 13.17 0.62 15.71
CA TYR A 459 13.54 1.15 14.40
C TYR A 459 14.05 0.07 13.45
N PHE A 460 13.78 0.27 12.17
CA PHE A 460 14.21 -0.62 11.08
C PHE A 460 14.63 0.22 9.89
N ALA A 461 15.87 0.08 9.43
CA ALA A 461 16.33 0.73 8.20
C ALA A 461 16.65 -0.32 7.14
N MET A 462 16.30 -0.06 5.88
CA MET A 462 16.49 -1.03 4.80
C MET A 462 16.52 -0.38 3.42
N ASN A 463 16.93 -1.15 2.41
CA ASN A 463 16.63 -0.80 1.02
C ASN A 463 15.11 -0.80 0.78
N VAL A 464 14.65 0.09 -0.10
CA VAL A 464 13.24 0.22 -0.53
C VAL A 464 12.62 -1.14 -0.88
N ASP A 465 13.37 -1.98 -1.60
CA ASP A 465 12.87 -3.26 -2.13
C ASP A 465 13.26 -4.48 -1.28
N PHE A 466 13.69 -4.29 -0.02
CA PHE A 466 14.18 -5.41 0.82
C PHE A 466 13.08 -6.45 1.07
N PHE A 467 11.88 -6.01 1.44
CA PHE A 467 10.71 -6.85 1.63
C PHE A 467 9.66 -6.63 0.54
N ASN A 468 8.96 -7.71 0.16
CA ASN A 468 7.72 -7.58 -0.60
C ASN A 468 6.58 -7.25 0.38
N TRP A 469 6.35 -5.95 0.60
CA TRP A 469 5.34 -5.47 1.55
C TRP A 469 3.92 -5.96 1.26
N TYR A 470 3.57 -6.27 0.01
CA TYR A 470 2.25 -6.86 -0.32
C TYR A 470 2.02 -8.25 0.29
N LYS A 471 3.09 -8.98 0.59
CA LYS A 471 3.04 -10.30 1.24
C LYS A 471 3.16 -10.22 2.76
N ILE A 472 3.44 -9.03 3.28
CA ILE A 472 3.54 -8.83 4.72
C ILE A 472 2.11 -8.84 5.29
N PRO A 473 1.87 -9.60 6.36
CA PRO A 473 0.59 -9.58 7.07
C PRO A 473 0.25 -8.18 7.60
N PRO A 474 -1.04 -7.82 7.70
CA PRO A 474 -1.46 -6.48 8.14
C PRO A 474 -1.34 -6.31 9.67
N PHE A 475 -0.12 -6.42 10.21
CA PHE A 475 0.14 -6.15 11.63
C PHE A 475 -0.19 -4.71 11.97
N ILE A 476 -0.93 -4.51 13.05
CA ILE A 476 -1.33 -3.18 13.54
C ILE A 476 -0.15 -2.53 14.24
N VAL A 477 0.08 -1.25 13.96
CA VAL A 477 1.17 -0.46 14.52
C VAL A 477 1.06 -0.32 16.04
N GLY A 478 2.18 -0.53 16.74
CA GLY A 478 2.26 -0.48 18.18
C GLY A 478 1.59 -1.65 18.91
N GLY A 479 1.07 -2.65 18.19
CA GLY A 479 0.85 -3.97 18.76
C GLY A 479 2.18 -4.74 18.82
N ILE A 480 2.32 -5.66 19.77
CA ILE A 480 3.54 -6.47 19.88
C ILE A 480 3.72 -7.42 18.69
N VAL A 481 4.81 -8.20 18.68
CA VAL A 481 5.17 -9.26 17.73
C VAL A 481 5.74 -8.79 16.39
N PHE A 482 5.25 -7.70 15.79
CA PHE A 482 5.70 -7.28 14.45
C PHE A 482 7.21 -7.10 14.36
N ASP A 483 7.79 -6.36 15.30
CA ASP A 483 9.21 -5.98 15.34
C ASP A 483 10.11 -7.24 15.28
N ASN A 484 9.94 -8.12 16.27
CA ASN A 484 10.62 -9.41 16.34
C ASN A 484 10.37 -10.30 15.11
N TRP A 485 9.13 -10.33 14.58
CA TRP A 485 8.81 -11.12 13.39
C TRP A 485 9.55 -10.61 12.15
N LEU A 486 9.58 -9.29 11.94
CA LEU A 486 10.24 -8.64 10.82
C LEU A 486 11.75 -8.86 10.89
N THR A 487 12.36 -8.63 12.06
CA THR A 487 13.77 -8.92 12.33
C THR A 487 14.09 -10.38 12.02
N SER A 488 13.24 -11.32 12.47
CA SER A 488 13.42 -12.75 12.20
C SER A 488 13.39 -13.06 10.69
N GLN A 489 12.50 -12.43 9.91
CA GLN A 489 12.49 -12.63 8.46
C GLN A 489 13.77 -12.11 7.81
N ALA A 490 14.30 -10.96 8.25
CA ALA A 490 15.55 -10.41 7.73
C ALA A 490 16.75 -11.30 8.06
N VAL A 491 16.84 -11.81 9.29
CA VAL A 491 17.91 -12.73 9.73
C VAL A 491 17.88 -14.03 8.94
N LEU A 492 16.71 -14.60 8.67
CA LEU A 492 16.59 -15.80 7.84
C LEU A 492 17.09 -15.57 6.40
N LEU A 493 16.85 -14.40 5.82
CA LEU A 493 17.40 -14.05 4.50
C LEU A 493 18.93 -13.91 4.54
N ASP A 494 19.49 -13.36 5.60
CA ASP A 494 20.95 -13.23 5.78
C ASP A 494 21.63 -14.60 5.96
N ILE A 495 21.08 -15.47 6.82
CA ILE A 495 21.59 -16.85 7.05
C ILE A 495 21.59 -17.66 5.74
N THR A 496 20.59 -17.46 4.88
CA THR A 496 20.52 -18.14 3.57
C THR A 496 21.38 -17.46 2.48
N GLY A 497 22.19 -16.47 2.84
CA GLY A 497 23.07 -15.74 1.93
C GLY A 497 22.32 -14.85 0.92
N LYS A 498 21.05 -14.55 1.17
CA LYS A 498 20.17 -13.79 0.27
C LYS A 498 20.11 -12.30 0.57
N ALA A 499 20.54 -11.89 1.76
CA ALA A 499 20.52 -10.50 2.20
C ALA A 499 21.72 -10.19 3.11
N LEU A 500 21.86 -8.93 3.53
CA LEU A 500 22.75 -8.48 4.61
C LEU A 500 21.90 -7.99 5.79
N THR A 501 22.03 -8.60 6.96
CA THR A 501 21.38 -8.08 8.18
C THR A 501 22.43 -7.58 9.15
N VAL A 502 22.23 -6.39 9.73
CA VAL A 502 23.22 -5.74 10.61
C VAL A 502 22.58 -5.30 11.91
N ASP A 503 23.16 -5.73 13.03
CA ASP A 503 22.93 -5.13 14.34
C ASP A 503 23.78 -3.85 14.47
N ALA A 504 23.11 -2.71 14.47
CA ALA A 504 23.71 -1.38 14.55
C ALA A 504 23.84 -0.85 15.98
N THR A 505 23.55 -1.65 17.02
CA THR A 505 23.58 -1.21 18.44
C THR A 505 24.87 -0.47 18.82
N LYS A 506 26.01 -0.86 18.26
CA LYS A 506 27.33 -0.28 18.59
C LYS A 506 27.70 0.95 17.77
N THR A 507 27.00 1.24 16.68
CA THR A 507 27.37 2.31 15.73
C THR A 507 26.28 3.35 15.52
N LEU A 508 25.04 3.02 15.85
CA LEU A 508 23.88 3.89 15.75
C LEU A 508 23.33 4.16 17.15
N THR A 509 23.35 5.43 17.54
CA THR A 509 22.81 5.89 18.81
C THR A 509 21.31 6.16 18.66
N ALA A 510 20.48 5.23 19.10
CA ALA A 510 19.02 5.37 19.17
C ALA A 510 18.61 5.62 20.63
N ILE A 511 18.01 6.77 20.91
CA ILE A 511 17.67 7.22 22.26
C ILE A 511 16.17 7.17 22.42
N HIS A 512 15.68 6.28 23.27
CA HIS A 512 14.28 6.20 23.60
C HIS A 512 13.96 7.18 24.72
N GLN A 513 13.09 8.14 24.43
CA GLN A 513 12.52 9.04 25.42
C GLN A 513 11.53 8.24 26.27
N ASN A 514 11.88 7.98 27.53
CA ASN A 514 10.95 7.34 28.45
C ASN A 514 9.65 8.15 28.49
N HIS A 515 8.49 7.48 28.47
CA HIS A 515 7.20 8.14 28.29
C HIS A 515 6.08 7.53 29.17
N GLY A 516 6.42 7.12 30.40
CA GLY A 516 5.47 6.56 31.36
C GLY A 516 6.07 5.45 32.22
N LYS A 517 5.27 4.91 33.14
CA LYS A 517 5.73 3.93 34.16
C LYS A 517 5.61 2.47 33.75
N ASN A 518 4.72 2.12 32.80
CA ASN A 518 4.47 0.72 32.45
C ASN A 518 5.09 0.36 31.10
N MET A 519 6.30 -0.21 31.14
CA MET A 519 7.04 -0.68 29.96
C MET A 519 6.29 -1.77 29.18
N TYR A 520 5.36 -2.49 29.82
CA TYR A 520 4.61 -3.60 29.24
C TYR A 520 3.17 -3.23 28.88
N ALA A 521 2.81 -1.95 28.90
CA ALA A 521 1.45 -1.49 28.63
C ALA A 521 0.93 -1.95 27.25
N SER A 522 1.83 -2.12 26.27
CA SER A 522 1.49 -2.59 24.93
C SER A 522 0.97 -4.04 24.92
N LEU A 523 1.43 -4.92 25.82
CA LEU A 523 0.97 -6.32 25.89
C LEU A 523 -0.54 -6.42 26.15
N LEU A 524 -1.06 -5.50 26.95
CA LEU A 524 -2.46 -5.49 27.39
C LEU A 524 -3.42 -4.85 26.36
N LYS A 525 -2.90 -4.30 25.25
CA LYS A 525 -3.74 -3.62 24.26
C LYS A 525 -4.42 -4.64 23.33
N PRO A 526 -5.71 -4.46 22.97
CA PRO A 526 -6.42 -5.34 22.05
C PRO A 526 -5.71 -5.61 20.71
N LYS A 527 -5.00 -4.62 20.17
CA LYS A 527 -4.20 -4.75 18.94
C LYS A 527 -3.03 -5.75 19.06
N SER A 528 -2.49 -5.93 20.26
CA SER A 528 -1.45 -6.92 20.52
C SER A 528 -1.98 -8.33 20.38
N ASN A 529 -3.19 -8.59 20.90
CA ASN A 529 -3.85 -9.88 20.69
C ASN A 529 -4.11 -10.13 19.20
N PHE A 530 -4.56 -9.14 18.44
CA PHE A 530 -4.72 -9.25 16.99
C PHE A 530 -3.40 -9.68 16.30
N ASN A 531 -2.30 -8.99 16.59
CA ASN A 531 -0.98 -9.31 16.02
C ASN A 531 -0.51 -10.73 16.41
N ILE A 532 -0.72 -11.15 17.66
CA ILE A 532 -0.40 -12.51 18.11
C ILE A 532 -1.21 -13.56 17.33
N GLN A 533 -2.53 -13.35 17.19
CA GLN A 533 -3.40 -14.28 16.46
C GLN A 533 -3.02 -14.35 14.98
N LEU A 534 -2.66 -13.21 14.40
CA LEU A 534 -2.17 -13.15 13.03
C LEU A 534 -0.90 -13.99 12.86
N LEU A 535 0.07 -13.86 13.78
CA LEU A 535 1.29 -14.66 13.80
C LEU A 535 0.99 -16.17 13.94
N LYS A 536 0.14 -16.57 14.88
CA LYS A 536 -0.22 -17.97 15.12
C LYS A 536 -0.73 -18.65 13.83
N LYS A 537 -1.66 -17.99 13.13
CA LYS A 537 -2.19 -18.47 11.84
C LYS A 537 -1.11 -18.69 10.79
N MET A 538 -0.05 -17.87 10.78
CA MET A 538 1.06 -18.04 9.83
C MET A 538 1.96 -19.23 10.17
N VAL A 539 2.24 -19.43 11.46
CA VAL A 539 3.08 -20.54 11.92
C VAL A 539 2.37 -21.86 11.67
N GLU A 540 1.08 -21.95 11.99
CA GLU A 540 0.26 -23.13 11.72
C GLU A 540 0.21 -23.45 10.22
N CYS A 541 0.04 -22.43 9.36
CA CYS A 541 0.08 -22.61 7.91
C CYS A 541 1.45 -23.09 7.41
N ARG A 542 2.56 -22.61 7.99
CA ARG A 542 3.91 -23.11 7.67
C ARG A 542 4.14 -24.54 8.15
N ILE A 543 3.64 -24.92 9.33
CA ILE A 543 3.77 -26.30 9.84
C ILE A 543 2.98 -27.28 8.96
N VAL A 544 1.80 -26.90 8.47
CA VAL A 544 1.01 -27.72 7.54
C VAL A 544 1.73 -27.86 6.19
N LEU A 545 2.39 -26.80 5.70
CA LEU A 545 3.19 -26.85 4.46
C LEU A 545 4.54 -27.58 4.63
N GLN A 546 5.16 -27.52 5.81
CA GLN A 546 6.41 -28.22 6.13
C GLN A 546 6.20 -29.69 6.54
N LYS A 547 4.98 -30.10 6.93
CA LYS A 547 4.65 -31.54 7.02
C LYS A 547 4.69 -32.24 5.65
N THR A 548 4.73 -31.49 4.56
CA THR A 548 4.94 -32.00 3.19
C THR A 548 6.40 -31.90 2.73
N VAL A 549 7.28 -31.19 3.45
CA VAL A 549 8.72 -31.05 3.16
C VAL A 549 9.50 -30.96 4.47
N HIS A 550 10.14 -32.06 4.88
CA HIS A 550 10.90 -32.18 6.12
C HIS A 550 12.02 -31.15 6.25
N ILE A 551 11.84 -30.13 7.09
CA ILE A 551 12.93 -29.41 7.77
C ILE A 551 12.47 -29.01 9.19
N THR A 552 13.15 -29.54 10.21
CA THR A 552 12.98 -29.29 11.64
C THR A 552 14.03 -28.28 12.12
N HIS A 553 13.64 -27.09 12.59
CA HIS A 553 14.27 -26.27 13.67
C HIS A 553 13.87 -24.79 13.57
N VAL A 554 12.81 -24.35 14.29
CA VAL A 554 12.59 -22.90 14.61
C VAL A 554 11.93 -22.68 16.00
N MET A 555 11.42 -23.69 16.71
CA MET A 555 10.56 -23.44 17.89
C MET A 555 11.25 -23.20 19.25
N GLY A 556 12.57 -22.98 19.30
CA GLY A 556 13.31 -22.89 20.57
C GLY A 556 13.20 -21.57 21.36
N VAL A 557 12.61 -20.50 20.80
CA VAL A 557 12.70 -19.15 21.40
C VAL A 557 11.36 -18.60 21.93
N MET A 558 10.24 -19.30 21.71
CA MET A 558 8.92 -18.86 22.20
C MET A 558 8.44 -19.60 23.46
N GLY A 559 9.33 -20.36 24.11
CA GLY A 559 8.98 -21.23 25.24
C GLY A 559 8.89 -20.56 26.61
N ASP A 560 9.46 -19.36 26.81
CA ASP A 560 9.51 -18.68 28.10
C ASP A 560 9.07 -17.20 27.98
N VAL A 561 7.77 -16.97 27.73
CA VAL A 561 7.09 -15.68 27.94
C VAL A 561 5.80 -15.89 28.72
#